data_AF-A0A3D2PSL3-F1
#
_entry.id   AF-A0A3D2PSL3-F1
#
_cell.length_a   1.000
_cell.length_b   1.000
_cell.length_c   1.000
_cell.angle_alpha   90.00
_cell.angle_beta   90.00
_cell.angle_gamma   90.00
#
_symmetry.space_group_name_H-M   'P 1'
#
loop_
_entity.id
_entity.type
_entity.pdbx_description
1 polymer ?
#
loop_
_entity_poly.entity_id
_entity_poly.type
_entity_poly.pdbx_seq_one_letter_code
_entity_poly.pdbx_strand_id
1 'polypeptide(L)'
;MRVALKPTVNCKNGTWRAHVNFFDEDVVCEPKWCNWFESYTEFQLHYARLAKEMGVEMHIAGCEMVMAERREAEWRKLIADIRSEFDGLVSYNTDKYQEHNVKWWDAVDVISSSGYYPLEDWENQLDRIEKVVKKFNKPFFFAEAGCMSIKDSNKVPNDWTVQGEADAEGQADWYEAMFQACLKRDWVDGMAFWSWNSHLYT
;
A
#
# COMPACT_ATOMS: atom_id res chain seq x y z
N MET A 1 16.56 -10.46 -9.74
CA MET A 1 15.71 -9.58 -8.90
C MET A 1 14.43 -10.35 -8.63
N ARG A 2 13.94 -10.35 -7.39
CA ARG A 2 12.59 -10.86 -7.08
C ARG A 2 11.58 -9.78 -7.43
N VAL A 3 10.39 -10.16 -7.86
CA VAL A 3 9.34 -9.27 -8.35
C VAL A 3 8.11 -9.35 -7.45
N ALA A 4 7.57 -8.18 -7.12
CA ALA A 4 6.22 -8.05 -6.58
C ALA A 4 5.37 -7.27 -7.58
N LEU A 5 4.19 -7.78 -7.92
CA LEU A 5 3.26 -7.12 -8.83
C LEU A 5 2.18 -6.40 -8.02
N LYS A 6 1.98 -5.10 -8.29
CA LYS A 6 1.09 -4.21 -7.54
C LYS A 6 0.09 -3.50 -8.47
N PRO A 7 -0.91 -4.21 -9.02
CA PRO A 7 -1.95 -3.60 -9.82
C PRO A 7 -2.87 -2.76 -8.92
N THR A 8 -2.94 -1.45 -9.17
CA THR A 8 -3.84 -0.52 -8.46
C THR A 8 -4.63 0.34 -9.45
N VAL A 9 -5.52 1.19 -8.94
CA VAL A 9 -6.42 2.06 -9.72
C VAL A 9 -6.21 3.53 -9.36
N ASN A 10 -6.42 4.40 -10.36
CA ASN A 10 -6.49 5.85 -10.20
C ASN A 10 -7.84 6.36 -10.76
N CYS A 11 -8.38 7.44 -10.21
CA CYS A 11 -9.57 8.09 -10.76
C CYS A 11 -9.16 9.09 -11.85
N LYS A 12 -9.84 9.05 -13.01
CA LYS A 12 -9.54 9.96 -14.14
C LYS A 12 -9.69 11.44 -13.81
N ASN A 13 -10.53 11.77 -12.83
CA ASN A 13 -10.75 13.14 -12.34
C ASN A 13 -9.70 13.60 -11.31
N GLY A 14 -8.67 12.80 -11.03
CA GLY A 14 -7.63 13.12 -10.06
C GLY A 14 -7.97 12.81 -8.60
N THR A 15 -9.16 12.29 -8.30
CA THR A 15 -9.49 11.84 -6.95
C THR A 15 -8.54 10.71 -6.51
N TRP A 16 -7.93 10.86 -5.33
CA TRP A 16 -7.10 9.80 -4.77
C TRP A 16 -7.95 8.57 -4.43
N ARG A 17 -7.42 7.39 -4.76
CA ARG A 17 -8.14 6.11 -4.67
C ARG A 17 -8.63 5.76 -3.27
N ALA A 18 -8.03 6.33 -2.22
CA ALA A 18 -8.50 6.19 -0.85
C ALA A 18 -9.94 6.64 -0.66
N HIS A 19 -10.42 7.58 -1.50
CA HIS A 19 -11.78 8.11 -1.47
C HIS A 19 -12.77 7.31 -2.32
N VAL A 20 -12.36 6.24 -2.99
CA VAL A 20 -13.30 5.33 -3.67
C VAL A 20 -14.29 4.80 -2.64
N ASN A 21 -15.56 5.16 -2.81
CA ASN A 21 -16.58 4.89 -1.83
C ASN A 21 -17.97 4.84 -2.48
N PHE A 22 -18.87 4.05 -1.88
CA PHE A 22 -20.26 3.88 -2.26
C PHE A 22 -21.13 3.83 -1.00
N PHE A 23 -22.45 3.95 -1.16
CA PHE A 23 -23.38 3.81 -0.04
C PHE A 23 -23.26 2.42 0.60
N ASP A 24 -23.50 2.36 1.91
CA ASP A 24 -23.49 1.09 2.64
C ASP A 24 -24.74 0.26 2.35
N GLU A 25 -25.86 0.91 2.05
CA GLU A 25 -27.10 0.28 1.58
C GLU A 25 -27.16 0.28 0.05
N ASP A 26 -27.67 -0.82 -0.50
CA ASP A 26 -27.93 -0.96 -1.93
C ASP A 26 -29.15 -0.11 -2.32
N VAL A 27 -28.88 1.09 -2.84
CA VAL A 27 -29.92 1.98 -3.35
C VAL A 27 -30.23 1.63 -4.81
N VAL A 28 -31.52 1.61 -5.16
CA VAL A 28 -31.97 1.35 -6.53
C VAL A 28 -31.45 2.46 -7.46
N CYS A 29 -30.91 2.06 -8.62
CA CYS A 29 -30.30 2.93 -9.63
C CYS A 29 -28.99 3.64 -9.23
N GLU A 30 -28.45 3.39 -8.04
CA GLU A 30 -27.15 3.93 -7.61
C GLU A 30 -26.03 2.88 -7.77
N PRO A 31 -24.76 3.32 -7.94
CA PRO A 31 -23.63 2.42 -7.97
C PRO A 31 -23.37 1.81 -6.58
N LYS A 32 -23.06 0.51 -6.56
CA LYS A 32 -22.90 -0.28 -5.34
C LYS A 32 -21.50 -0.86 -5.21
N TRP A 33 -21.17 -1.24 -3.97
CA TRP A 33 -19.94 -1.97 -3.69
C TRP A 33 -19.80 -3.25 -4.50
N CYS A 34 -20.89 -4.01 -4.70
CA CYS A 34 -20.85 -5.25 -5.47
C CYS A 34 -20.45 -5.01 -6.94
N ASN A 35 -20.93 -3.94 -7.57
CA ASN A 35 -20.54 -3.60 -8.95
C ASN A 35 -19.06 -3.24 -9.05
N TRP A 36 -18.55 -2.47 -8.08
CA TRP A 36 -17.15 -2.09 -8.06
C TRP A 36 -16.23 -3.27 -7.78
N PHE A 37 -16.54 -4.10 -6.78
CA PHE A 37 -15.72 -5.26 -6.42
C PHE A 37 -15.77 -6.36 -7.49
N GLU A 38 -16.87 -6.54 -8.21
CA GLU A 38 -16.92 -7.43 -9.38
C GLU A 38 -15.88 -7.02 -10.42
N SER A 39 -15.90 -5.74 -10.85
CA SER A 39 -14.94 -5.21 -11.82
C SER A 39 -13.49 -5.21 -11.30
N TYR A 40 -13.30 -4.84 -10.03
CA TYR A 40 -11.97 -4.84 -9.41
C TYR A 40 -11.40 -6.26 -9.27
N THR A 41 -12.27 -7.25 -9.01
CA THR A 41 -11.86 -8.67 -8.94
C THR A 41 -11.41 -9.16 -10.31
N GLU A 42 -12.16 -8.90 -11.38
CA GLU A 42 -11.74 -9.28 -12.73
C GLU A 42 -10.38 -8.68 -13.10
N PHE A 43 -10.17 -7.40 -12.77
CA PHE A 43 -8.89 -6.71 -12.94
C PHE A 43 -7.76 -7.40 -12.16
N GLN A 44 -7.97 -7.68 -10.87
CA GLN A 44 -6.96 -8.32 -10.02
C GLN A 44 -6.63 -9.74 -10.50
N LEU A 45 -7.64 -10.54 -10.88
CA LEU A 45 -7.44 -11.91 -11.35
C LEU A 45 -6.69 -11.98 -12.68
N HIS A 46 -6.89 -11.00 -13.57
CA HIS A 46 -6.06 -10.89 -14.78
C HIS A 46 -4.57 -10.80 -14.44
N TYR A 47 -4.21 -9.89 -13.52
CA TYR A 47 -2.82 -9.71 -13.11
C TYR A 47 -2.30 -10.85 -12.21
N ALA A 48 -3.16 -11.52 -11.43
CA ALA A 48 -2.79 -12.69 -10.65
C ALA A 48 -2.37 -13.87 -11.56
N ARG A 49 -3.12 -14.12 -12.64
CA ARG A 49 -2.76 -15.12 -13.66
C ARG A 49 -1.44 -14.78 -14.35
N LEU A 50 -1.25 -13.51 -14.71
CA LEU A 50 0.01 -13.04 -15.28
C LEU A 50 1.18 -13.19 -14.29
N ALA A 51 0.96 -12.87 -13.01
CA ALA A 51 1.96 -13.04 -11.96
C ALA A 51 2.38 -14.51 -11.81
N LYS A 52 1.42 -15.44 -11.90
CA LYS A 52 1.68 -16.89 -11.90
C LYS A 52 2.49 -17.33 -13.12
N GLU A 53 2.06 -16.93 -14.32
CA GLU A 53 2.76 -17.25 -15.58
C GLU A 53 4.21 -16.76 -15.58
N MET A 54 4.43 -15.56 -15.03
CA MET A 54 5.75 -14.91 -15.00
C MET A 54 6.61 -15.31 -13.79
N GLY A 55 6.11 -16.15 -12.88
CA GLY A 55 6.85 -16.58 -11.69
C GLY A 55 7.14 -15.46 -10.69
N VAL A 56 6.24 -14.50 -10.55
CA VAL A 56 6.33 -13.38 -9.60
C VAL A 56 6.19 -13.90 -8.17
N GLU A 57 6.97 -13.37 -7.23
CA GLU A 57 7.02 -13.84 -5.85
C GLU A 57 5.85 -13.32 -4.99
N MET A 58 5.34 -12.13 -5.28
CA MET A 58 4.26 -11.51 -4.50
C MET A 58 3.25 -10.76 -5.38
N HIS A 59 1.97 -10.88 -5.05
CA HIS A 59 0.87 -10.09 -5.61
C HIS A 59 0.26 -9.18 -4.53
N ILE A 60 0.23 -7.87 -4.77
CA ILE A 60 -0.33 -6.89 -3.84
C ILE A 60 -1.74 -6.53 -4.32
N ALA A 61 -2.75 -7.07 -3.64
CA ALA A 61 -4.15 -7.07 -4.06
C ALA A 61 -4.84 -5.69 -4.04
N GLY A 62 -4.20 -4.68 -3.45
CA GLY A 62 -4.71 -3.31 -3.41
C GLY A 62 -3.72 -2.36 -2.75
N CYS A 63 -3.95 -1.06 -2.94
CA CYS A 63 -3.09 0.00 -2.47
C CYS A 63 -3.95 1.16 -1.95
N GLU A 64 -3.81 1.52 -0.67
CA GLU A 64 -4.38 2.73 -0.06
C GLU A 64 -5.88 2.90 -0.28
N MET A 65 -6.66 1.81 -0.28
CA MET A 65 -8.10 1.86 -0.55
C MET A 65 -8.89 2.16 0.73
N VAL A 66 -8.49 3.20 1.46
CA VAL A 66 -8.89 3.48 2.87
C VAL A 66 -10.39 3.36 3.10
N MET A 67 -11.23 4.01 2.28
CA MET A 67 -12.68 3.92 2.45
C MET A 67 -13.20 2.50 2.15
N ALA A 68 -12.60 1.77 1.20
CA ALA A 68 -13.00 0.41 0.86
C ALA A 68 -12.53 -0.64 1.86
N GLU A 69 -11.53 -0.37 2.71
CA GLU A 69 -11.00 -1.34 3.69
C GLU A 69 -12.08 -1.88 4.65
N ARG A 70 -13.15 -1.09 4.88
CA ARG A 70 -14.31 -1.50 5.71
C ARG A 70 -15.15 -2.62 5.09
N ARG A 71 -15.02 -2.87 3.78
CA ARG A 71 -15.74 -3.91 3.04
C ARG A 71 -15.02 -5.25 3.19
N GLU A 72 -14.93 -5.71 4.42
CA GLU A 72 -14.14 -6.88 4.81
C GLU A 72 -14.54 -8.16 4.05
N ALA A 73 -15.83 -8.41 3.88
CA ALA A 73 -16.31 -9.60 3.19
C ALA A 73 -15.87 -9.62 1.72
N GLU A 74 -15.93 -8.48 1.05
CA GLU A 74 -15.53 -8.32 -0.33
C GLU A 74 -14.01 -8.45 -0.51
N TRP A 75 -13.20 -7.86 0.38
CA TRP A 75 -11.75 -8.04 0.37
C TRP A 75 -11.33 -9.49 0.62
N ARG A 76 -11.95 -10.16 1.60
CA ARG A 76 -11.69 -11.58 1.86
C ARG A 76 -12.03 -12.45 0.66
N LYS A 77 -13.15 -12.18 0.00
CA LYS A 77 -13.53 -12.88 -1.24
C LYS A 77 -12.49 -12.65 -2.33
N LEU A 78 -12.10 -11.41 -2.59
CA LEU A 78 -11.09 -11.07 -3.59
C LEU A 78 -9.75 -11.79 -3.33
N ILE A 79 -9.27 -11.78 -2.09
CA ILE A 79 -8.02 -12.46 -1.72
C ILE A 79 -8.13 -13.97 -1.94
N ALA A 80 -9.27 -14.57 -1.59
CA ALA A 80 -9.52 -15.98 -1.86
C ALA A 80 -9.55 -16.30 -3.37
N ASP A 81 -10.17 -15.42 -4.17
CA ASP A 81 -10.19 -15.57 -5.63
C ASP A 81 -8.77 -15.44 -6.22
N ILE A 82 -7.95 -14.48 -5.77
CA ILE A 82 -6.55 -14.32 -6.20
C ILE A 82 -5.76 -15.59 -5.88
N ARG A 83 -5.90 -16.15 -4.67
CA ARG A 83 -5.23 -17.40 -4.27
C ARG A 83 -5.63 -18.62 -5.11
N SER A 84 -6.79 -18.59 -5.77
CA SER A 84 -7.19 -19.66 -6.69
C SER A 84 -6.45 -19.61 -8.03
N GLU A 85 -5.87 -18.47 -8.37
CA GLU A 85 -5.19 -18.20 -9.65
C GLU A 85 -3.68 -17.96 -9.50
N PHE A 86 -3.18 -17.71 -8.28
CA PHE A 86 -1.79 -17.37 -7.99
C PHE A 86 -1.27 -18.10 -6.75
N ASP A 87 -0.10 -18.75 -6.88
CA ASP A 87 0.48 -19.64 -5.86
C ASP A 87 1.54 -18.93 -4.98
N GLY A 88 1.89 -17.68 -5.27
CA GLY A 88 2.88 -16.89 -4.52
C GLY A 88 2.30 -16.17 -3.31
N LEU A 89 3.07 -15.24 -2.73
CA LEU A 89 2.66 -14.48 -1.55
C LEU A 89 1.60 -13.44 -1.92
N VAL A 90 0.52 -13.35 -1.15
CA VAL A 90 -0.48 -12.29 -1.30
C VAL A 90 -0.30 -11.27 -0.19
N SER A 91 -0.29 -9.98 -0.55
CA SER A 91 -0.27 -8.84 0.38
C SER A 91 -1.39 -7.84 0.06
N TYR A 92 -1.61 -6.90 0.96
CA TYR A 92 -2.40 -5.70 0.75
C TYR A 92 -1.65 -4.50 1.30
N ASN A 93 -1.51 -3.43 0.52
CA ASN A 93 -0.83 -2.22 0.93
C ASN A 93 -1.86 -1.21 1.45
N THR A 94 -1.94 -1.03 2.76
CA THR A 94 -2.78 0.02 3.36
C THR A 94 -2.08 1.39 3.35
N ASP A 95 -2.79 2.50 3.54
CA ASP A 95 -2.17 3.84 3.64
C ASP A 95 -1.43 4.03 4.98
N LYS A 96 -0.56 5.05 5.06
CA LYS A 96 0.02 5.53 6.32
C LYS A 96 -1.08 5.69 7.38
N TYR A 97 -0.76 5.33 8.62
CA TYR A 97 -1.66 5.38 9.77
C TYR A 97 -2.85 4.40 9.74
N GLN A 98 -3.08 3.66 8.66
CA GLN A 98 -4.24 2.76 8.51
C GLN A 98 -3.96 1.30 8.92
N GLU A 99 -2.75 0.94 9.35
CA GLU A 99 -2.37 -0.46 9.65
C GLU A 99 -3.32 -1.14 10.64
N HIS A 100 -3.88 -0.38 11.57
CA HIS A 100 -4.82 -0.87 12.58
C HIS A 100 -6.28 -0.94 12.09
N ASN A 101 -6.63 -0.29 10.98
CA ASN A 101 -7.99 -0.21 10.45
C ASN A 101 -8.36 -1.43 9.61
N VAL A 102 -7.41 -2.01 8.89
CA VAL A 102 -7.60 -3.30 8.21
C VAL A 102 -7.81 -4.41 9.26
N LYS A 103 -9.01 -5.02 9.24
CA LYS A 103 -9.40 -6.07 10.21
C LYS A 103 -9.16 -7.49 9.72
N TRP A 104 -8.75 -7.63 8.46
CA TRP A 104 -8.68 -8.89 7.73
C TRP A 104 -7.25 -9.27 7.32
N TRP A 105 -6.23 -8.77 8.04
CA TRP A 105 -4.83 -9.14 7.80
C TRP A 105 -4.59 -10.66 7.88
N ASP A 106 -5.44 -11.41 8.58
CA ASP A 106 -5.39 -12.87 8.63
C ASP A 106 -5.50 -13.54 7.23
N ALA A 107 -6.16 -12.88 6.27
CA ALA A 107 -6.38 -13.39 4.92
C ALA A 107 -5.16 -13.29 3.98
N VAL A 108 -4.20 -12.40 4.27
CA VAL A 108 -2.97 -12.21 3.47
C VAL A 108 -1.77 -12.92 4.11
N ASP A 109 -0.70 -13.12 3.35
CA ASP A 109 0.53 -13.75 3.85
C ASP A 109 1.46 -12.74 4.51
N VAL A 110 1.48 -11.51 3.98
CA VAL A 110 2.37 -10.43 4.40
C VAL A 110 1.54 -9.16 4.62
N ILE A 111 1.83 -8.42 5.70
CA ILE A 111 1.24 -7.11 5.97
C ILE A 111 2.11 -6.06 5.29
N SER A 112 1.51 -5.09 4.61
CA SER A 112 2.27 -3.94 4.13
C SER A 112 1.51 -2.63 4.19
N SER A 113 2.26 -1.54 4.30
CA SER A 113 1.72 -0.18 4.24
C SER A 113 2.61 0.76 3.44
N SER A 114 2.02 1.91 3.08
CA SER A 114 2.74 3.06 2.54
C SER A 114 3.36 3.84 3.70
N GLY A 115 4.65 3.66 3.93
CA GLY A 115 5.42 4.21 5.05
C GLY A 115 5.82 5.67 4.87
N TYR A 116 4.89 6.54 4.52
CA TYR A 116 5.14 7.97 4.36
C TYR A 116 4.94 8.71 5.67
N TYR A 117 5.86 8.48 6.63
CA TYR A 117 5.82 9.11 7.95
C TYR A 117 6.70 10.37 8.02
N PRO A 118 6.26 11.46 8.68
CA PRO A 118 7.07 12.65 8.87
C PRO A 118 8.41 12.31 9.55
N LEU A 119 9.46 13.05 9.17
CA LEU A 119 10.85 12.81 9.60
C LEU A 119 11.02 12.57 11.11
N GLU A 120 10.33 13.34 11.94
CA GLU A 120 10.47 13.29 13.40
C GLU A 120 9.58 12.25 14.09
N ASP A 121 8.70 11.55 13.36
CA ASP A 121 7.63 10.75 13.95
C ASP A 121 7.81 9.23 13.78
N TRP A 122 8.89 8.78 13.13
CA TRP A 122 9.14 7.37 12.81
C TRP A 122 9.04 6.43 14.02
N GLU A 123 9.67 6.75 15.15
CA GLU A 123 9.67 5.89 16.34
C GLU A 123 8.25 5.67 16.89
N ASN A 124 7.45 6.74 16.97
CA ASN A 124 6.07 6.67 17.44
C ASN A 124 5.20 5.82 16.50
N GLN A 125 5.42 5.95 15.18
CA GLN A 125 4.65 5.21 14.20
C GLN A 125 5.03 3.74 14.15
N LEU A 126 6.32 3.41 14.27
CA LEU A 126 6.78 2.03 14.40
C LEU A 126 6.22 1.38 15.67
N ASP A 127 6.18 2.08 16.82
CA ASP A 127 5.56 1.58 18.06
C ASP A 127 4.06 1.28 17.88
N ARG A 128 3.36 2.09 17.09
CA ARG A 128 1.94 1.87 16.75
C ARG A 128 1.76 0.67 15.85
N ILE A 129 2.57 0.54 14.79
CA ILE A 129 2.49 -0.54 13.80
C ILE A 129 2.87 -1.88 14.43
N GLU A 130 3.89 -1.90 15.30
CA GLU A 130 4.37 -3.10 15.98
C GLU A 130 3.25 -3.84 16.73
N LYS A 131 2.31 -3.09 17.33
CA LYS A 131 1.12 -3.67 17.99
C LYS A 131 0.25 -4.46 17.02
N VAL A 132 0.12 -4.01 15.77
CA VAL A 132 -0.62 -4.69 14.71
C VAL A 132 0.15 -5.92 14.25
N VAL A 133 1.44 -5.76 13.95
CA VAL A 133 2.31 -6.86 13.48
C VAL A 133 2.35 -8.00 14.50
N LYS A 134 2.53 -7.68 15.78
CA LYS A 134 2.47 -8.66 16.89
C LYS A 134 1.11 -9.32 17.04
N LYS A 135 0.01 -8.59 16.80
CA LYS A 135 -1.35 -9.14 16.89
C LYS A 135 -1.61 -10.22 15.85
N PHE A 136 -1.18 -10.00 14.61
CA PHE A 136 -1.43 -10.93 13.51
C PHE A 136 -0.29 -11.95 13.30
N ASN A 137 0.90 -11.67 13.84
CA ASN A 137 2.08 -12.50 13.76
C ASN A 137 2.43 -12.90 12.30
N LYS A 138 2.52 -11.88 11.44
CA LYS A 138 2.85 -12.02 10.02
C LYS A 138 4.03 -11.12 9.67
N PRO A 139 4.84 -11.47 8.64
CA PRO A 139 5.88 -10.60 8.12
C PRO A 139 5.32 -9.22 7.74
N PHE A 140 6.14 -8.19 7.89
CA PHE A 140 5.77 -6.81 7.58
C PHE A 140 6.83 -6.13 6.74
N PHE A 141 6.40 -5.37 5.73
CA PHE A 141 7.30 -4.49 4.98
C PHE A 141 6.57 -3.21 4.53
N PHE A 142 7.33 -2.16 4.26
CA PHE A 142 6.78 -0.95 3.64
C PHE A 142 6.72 -1.14 2.12
N ALA A 143 5.52 -1.30 1.57
CA ALA A 143 5.30 -1.51 0.14
C ALA A 143 5.34 -0.20 -0.67
N GLU A 144 5.36 0.94 0.02
CA GLU A 144 5.88 2.21 -0.48
C GLU A 144 6.63 2.92 0.64
N ALA A 145 7.74 3.58 0.31
CA ALA A 145 8.42 4.53 1.17
C ALA A 145 9.23 5.50 0.29
N GLY A 146 9.15 6.80 0.56
CA GLY A 146 9.93 7.78 -0.18
C GLY A 146 9.64 9.19 0.28
N CYS A 147 10.48 10.12 -0.12
CA CYS A 147 10.32 11.55 0.08
C CYS A 147 10.81 12.28 -1.17
N MET A 148 10.10 13.32 -1.62
CA MET A 148 10.60 14.16 -2.72
C MET A 148 11.79 15.00 -2.25
N SER A 149 12.70 15.31 -3.18
CA SER A 149 13.81 16.25 -2.96
C SER A 149 13.36 17.69 -3.13
N ILE A 150 12.30 18.07 -2.42
CA ILE A 150 11.72 19.42 -2.40
C ILE A 150 11.64 19.85 -0.94
N LYS A 151 11.97 21.12 -0.69
CA LYS A 151 11.92 21.71 0.65
C LYS A 151 10.57 21.43 1.32
N ASP A 152 10.62 21.05 2.59
CA ASP A 152 9.47 20.70 3.43
C ASP A 152 8.72 19.39 3.04
N SER A 153 9.11 18.68 1.98
CA SER A 153 8.52 17.36 1.65
C SER A 153 8.75 16.33 2.76
N ASN A 154 9.84 16.42 3.53
CA ASN A 154 10.13 15.52 4.66
C ASN A 154 9.12 15.62 5.83
N LYS A 155 8.31 16.70 5.87
CA LYS A 155 7.22 16.88 6.84
C LYS A 155 5.92 16.22 6.37
N VAL A 156 5.75 16.06 5.06
CA VAL A 156 4.56 15.51 4.39
C VAL A 156 4.97 14.60 3.23
N PRO A 157 5.73 13.52 3.47
CA PRO A 157 6.42 12.77 2.40
C PRO A 157 5.49 12.08 1.40
N ASN A 158 4.21 11.91 1.73
CA ASN A 158 3.19 11.39 0.81
C ASN A 158 2.66 12.44 -0.17
N ASP A 159 2.81 13.73 0.11
CA ASP A 159 2.20 14.79 -0.68
C ASP A 159 3.07 15.12 -1.89
N TRP A 160 2.79 14.40 -2.98
CA TRP A 160 3.43 14.59 -4.27
C TRP A 160 3.10 15.95 -4.94
N THR A 161 2.20 16.74 -4.36
CA THR A 161 1.83 18.06 -4.89
C THR A 161 2.71 19.19 -4.36
N VAL A 162 3.52 18.94 -3.32
CA VAL A 162 4.45 19.93 -2.74
C VAL A 162 5.33 20.52 -3.84
N GLN A 163 5.34 21.85 -3.92
CA GLN A 163 6.16 22.63 -4.84
C GLN A 163 7.13 23.50 -4.04
N GLY A 164 8.35 23.66 -4.52
CA GLY A 164 9.34 24.47 -3.83
C GLY A 164 10.74 24.35 -4.42
N GLU A 165 11.71 24.86 -3.66
CA GLU A 165 13.13 24.73 -3.99
C GLU A 165 13.56 23.26 -3.87
N ALA A 166 14.51 22.87 -4.72
CA ALA A 166 15.13 21.56 -4.64
C ALA A 166 15.88 21.43 -3.30
N ASP A 167 15.68 20.29 -2.63
CA ASP A 167 16.25 20.01 -1.33
C ASP A 167 16.67 18.53 -1.26
N ALA A 168 17.83 18.23 -1.84
CA ALA A 168 18.38 16.87 -1.85
C ALA A 168 18.85 16.44 -0.45
N GLU A 169 19.30 17.39 0.38
CA GLU A 169 19.69 17.13 1.77
C GLU A 169 18.45 16.76 2.60
N GLY A 170 17.34 17.49 2.47
CA GLY A 170 16.09 17.15 3.14
C GLY A 170 15.51 15.77 2.76
N GLN A 171 15.70 15.33 1.51
CA GLN A 171 15.39 13.95 1.10
C GLN A 171 16.34 12.95 1.78
N ALA A 172 17.65 13.21 1.76
CA ALA A 172 18.66 12.34 2.37
C ALA A 172 18.42 12.17 3.88
N ASP A 173 18.14 13.26 4.59
CA ASP A 173 17.81 13.28 6.02
C ASP A 173 16.58 12.42 6.33
N TRP A 174 15.55 12.46 5.48
CA TRP A 174 14.36 11.63 5.64
C TRP A 174 14.68 10.14 5.51
N TYR A 175 15.48 9.77 4.51
CA TYR A 175 15.95 8.38 4.34
C TYR A 175 16.82 7.92 5.51
N GLU A 176 17.73 8.77 6.00
CA GLU A 176 18.57 8.45 7.15
C GLU A 176 17.72 8.22 8.41
N ALA A 177 16.78 9.13 8.72
CA ALA A 177 15.87 8.98 9.86
C ALA A 177 15.04 7.70 9.78
N MET A 178 14.49 7.41 8.60
CA MET A 178 13.74 6.19 8.32
C MET A 178 14.59 4.93 8.56
N PHE A 179 15.80 4.86 8.00
CA PHE A 179 16.67 3.70 8.19
C PHE A 179 17.09 3.52 9.65
N GLN A 180 17.50 4.60 10.31
CA GLN A 180 17.92 4.55 11.72
C GLN A 180 16.78 4.04 12.63
N ALA A 181 15.53 4.43 12.36
CA ALA A 181 14.39 3.97 13.12
C ALA A 181 14.02 2.51 12.78
N CYS A 182 13.89 2.18 11.49
CA CYS A 182 13.49 0.84 11.03
C CYS A 182 14.52 -0.25 11.38
N LEU A 183 15.82 0.04 11.32
CA LEU A 183 16.88 -0.95 11.65
C LEU A 183 16.87 -1.38 13.13
N LYS A 184 16.20 -0.63 14.01
CA LYS A 184 15.99 -1.01 15.42
C LYS A 184 14.85 -2.02 15.59
N ARG A 185 14.06 -2.29 14.54
CA ARG A 185 12.86 -3.11 14.57
C ARG A 185 13.11 -4.41 13.82
N ASP A 186 13.15 -5.52 14.54
CA ASP A 186 13.36 -6.86 13.98
C ASP A 186 12.20 -7.34 13.07
N TRP A 187 11.03 -6.72 13.22
CA TRP A 187 9.82 -7.04 12.47
C TRP A 187 9.66 -6.27 11.16
N VAL A 188 10.54 -5.31 10.84
CA VAL A 188 10.53 -4.60 9.56
C VAL A 188 11.40 -5.37 8.56
N ASP A 189 10.77 -6.18 7.72
CA ASP A 189 11.43 -7.12 6.81
C ASP A 189 11.86 -6.50 5.47
N GLY A 190 11.55 -5.22 5.22
CA GLY A 190 11.98 -4.54 4.01
C GLY A 190 11.17 -3.31 3.64
N MET A 191 11.56 -2.71 2.51
CA MET A 191 10.98 -1.48 1.98
C MET A 191 11.04 -1.48 0.44
N ALA A 192 10.00 -1.00 -0.21
CA ALA A 192 9.97 -0.72 -1.63
C ALA A 192 9.96 0.80 -1.85
N PHE A 193 11.03 1.35 -2.42
CA PHE A 193 11.18 2.80 -2.55
C PHE A 193 10.35 3.37 -3.70
N TRP A 194 9.68 4.48 -3.40
CA TRP A 194 8.89 5.25 -4.36
C TRP A 194 9.68 6.49 -4.83
N SER A 195 10.03 6.61 -6.10
CA SER A 195 9.91 5.60 -7.16
C SER A 195 11.08 5.72 -8.14
N TRP A 196 11.15 4.76 -9.07
CA TRP A 196 12.13 4.77 -10.15
C TRP A 196 11.41 4.86 -11.49
N ASN A 197 11.60 5.96 -12.21
CA ASN A 197 10.92 6.20 -13.48
C ASN A 197 11.39 5.23 -14.58
N SER A 198 10.47 4.77 -15.42
CA SER A 198 10.78 3.93 -16.60
C SER A 198 11.60 4.68 -17.66
N HIS A 199 11.54 6.01 -17.66
CA HIS A 199 12.35 6.90 -18.48
C HIS A 199 13.08 7.91 -17.58
N LEU A 200 14.37 7.69 -17.33
CA LEU A 200 15.19 8.52 -16.43
C LEU A 200 15.75 9.78 -17.10
N TYR A 201 16.00 9.70 -18.40
CA TYR A 201 16.62 10.77 -19.17
C TYR A 201 15.75 11.06 -20.39
N THR A 202 15.57 12.36 -20.66
CA THR A 202 14.95 12.90 -21.87
C THR A 202 15.95 13.79 -22.57
#